data_AF-A0A2H0QLH9-F1
#
_entry.id   AF-A0A2H0QLH9-F1
#
_cell.length_a   1.000
_cell.length_b   1.000
_cell.length_c   1.000
_cell.angle_alpha   90.00
_cell.angle_beta   90.00
_cell.angle_gamma   90.00
#
_symmetry.space_group_name_H-M   'P 1'
#
loop_
_entity.id
_entity.type
_entity.pdbx_description
1 polymer ?
#
loop_
_entity_poly.entity_id
_entity_poly.type
_entity_poly.pdbx_seq_one_letter_code
_entity_poly.pdbx_strand_id
1 'polypeptide(L)'
;MIYNFKRYGLLLVDYFLPRANLKQNIESKNDYRSTIFTILVAFCTTLFYVPYCYLVGMPLMSKGCAVTPPLSIIGLMLIKFLDKRNVASIIVLTGIWITISIAFFTGGLGSSPPIVWFFVFPVAATIMQGGKWGIFWTFLSLFTLFGLEIWRFNSGFTFSEFTPLVMFYTNLVNVSIGSFILVMFVSYALITKQNALMTVKLQESELRREKDRGQKLLTILFHDLGRNASLLSGYLELSGKKALDPLSKEKVYRLSEEIKSILQGAKDLDINEISIQKELVLFSYVLDLALDFF
;
A
#
# COMPACT_ATOMS: atom_id res chain seq x y z
N MET A 1 24.42 8.45 -10.66
CA MET A 1 24.05 7.21 -11.38
C MET A 1 22.74 6.58 -10.86
N ILE A 2 22.57 6.44 -9.53
CA ILE A 2 21.36 5.86 -8.89
C ILE A 2 20.04 6.57 -9.27
N TYR A 3 20.06 7.90 -9.40
CA TYR A 3 18.86 8.69 -9.72
C TYR A 3 18.30 8.41 -11.12
N ASN A 4 19.18 8.20 -12.11
CA ASN A 4 18.78 7.91 -13.48
C ASN A 4 18.24 6.48 -13.62
N PHE A 5 18.83 5.51 -12.90
CA PHE A 5 18.33 4.14 -12.89
C PHE A 5 16.90 4.05 -12.34
N LYS A 6 16.61 4.81 -11.27
CA LYS A 6 15.25 4.93 -10.72
C LYS A 6 14.26 5.46 -11.75
N ARG A 7 14.67 6.47 -12.55
CA ARG A 7 13.83 7.07 -13.59
C ARG A 7 13.50 6.09 -14.72
N TYR A 8 14.49 5.39 -15.28
CA TYR A 8 14.25 4.46 -16.40
C TYR A 8 13.55 3.16 -15.98
N GLY A 9 13.87 2.61 -14.81
CA GLY A 9 13.18 1.41 -14.30
C GLY A 9 11.70 1.66 -14.05
N LEU A 10 11.36 2.83 -13.49
CA LEU A 10 9.96 3.24 -13.31
C LEU A 10 9.23 3.44 -14.64
N LEU A 11 9.89 3.95 -15.69
CA LEU A 11 9.27 4.13 -17.01
C LEU A 11 8.84 2.79 -17.64
N LEU A 12 9.65 1.74 -17.52
CA LEU A 12 9.30 0.42 -18.06
C LEU A 12 8.15 -0.22 -17.29
N VAL A 13 8.15 -0.12 -15.96
CA VAL A 13 7.03 -0.60 -15.13
C VAL A 13 5.76 0.19 -15.45
N ASP A 14 5.86 1.51 -15.57
CA ASP A 14 4.73 2.39 -15.85
C ASP A 14 4.15 2.18 -17.25
N TYR A 15 4.94 1.72 -18.22
CA TYR A 15 4.47 1.38 -19.57
C TYR A 15 3.43 0.26 -19.58
N PHE A 16 3.53 -0.69 -18.65
CA PHE A 16 2.59 -1.82 -18.54
C PHE A 16 1.41 -1.54 -17.60
N LEU A 17 1.33 -0.36 -16.98
CA LEU A 17 0.19 -0.02 -16.15
C LEU A 17 -1.10 0.15 -17.00
N PRO A 18 -2.23 -0.42 -16.57
CA PRO A 18 -3.50 -0.26 -17.26
C PRO A 18 -3.99 1.19 -17.14
N ARG A 19 -4.33 1.82 -18.26
CA ARG A 19 -4.76 3.24 -18.27
C ARG A 19 -6.09 3.48 -17.57
N ALA A 20 -6.96 2.47 -17.51
CA ALA A 20 -8.33 2.59 -17.01
C ALA A 20 -8.42 2.79 -15.49
N ASN A 21 -7.55 2.13 -14.70
CA ASN A 21 -7.70 2.03 -13.23
C ASN A 21 -6.73 2.89 -12.41
N LEU A 22 -5.92 3.74 -13.05
CA LEU A 22 -4.90 4.54 -12.36
C LEU A 22 -5.42 5.79 -11.64
N LYS A 23 -6.69 6.19 -11.84
CA LYS A 23 -7.21 7.47 -11.37
C LYS A 23 -7.73 7.46 -9.93
N GLN A 24 -7.96 6.31 -9.31
CA GLN A 24 -8.79 6.26 -8.10
C GLN A 24 -8.12 5.78 -6.81
N ASN A 25 -6.97 5.08 -6.85
CA ASN A 25 -6.29 4.70 -5.59
C ASN A 25 -4.76 4.54 -5.77
N ILE A 26 -3.98 5.28 -4.96
CA ILE A 26 -2.52 5.21 -4.91
C ILE A 26 -2.04 3.81 -4.49
N GLU A 27 -2.75 3.17 -3.57
CA GLU A 27 -2.41 1.81 -3.09
C GLU A 27 -2.53 0.81 -4.23
N SER A 28 -3.65 0.82 -4.96
CA SER A 28 -3.87 -0.03 -6.14
C SER A 28 -2.76 0.19 -7.18
N LYS A 29 -2.36 1.44 -7.44
CA LYS A 29 -1.26 1.71 -8.38
C LYS A 29 0.07 1.08 -7.94
N ASN A 30 0.42 1.15 -6.67
CA ASN A 30 1.66 0.56 -6.14
C ASN A 30 1.64 -0.97 -6.21
N ASP A 31 0.48 -1.55 -5.97
CA ASP A 31 0.18 -2.98 -6.08
C ASP A 31 0.42 -3.52 -7.50
N TYR A 32 -0.05 -2.79 -8.52
CA TYR A 32 0.22 -3.13 -9.92
C TYR A 32 1.70 -2.97 -10.27
N ARG A 33 2.35 -1.89 -9.83
CA ARG A 33 3.78 -1.68 -10.05
C ARG A 33 4.63 -2.80 -9.46
N SER A 34 4.29 -3.25 -8.25
CA SER A 34 4.97 -4.36 -7.56
C SER A 34 4.83 -5.67 -8.33
N THR A 35 3.62 -5.92 -8.84
CA THR A 35 3.34 -7.10 -9.66
C THR A 35 4.12 -7.08 -10.98
N ILE A 36 4.03 -5.98 -11.72
CA ILE A 36 4.74 -5.80 -13.00
C ILE A 36 6.25 -5.92 -12.81
N PHE A 37 6.81 -5.27 -11.78
CA PHE A 37 8.23 -5.37 -11.46
C PHE A 37 8.64 -6.81 -11.20
N THR A 38 7.87 -7.55 -10.40
CA THR A 38 8.13 -8.97 -10.11
C THR A 38 8.11 -9.82 -11.37
N ILE A 39 7.15 -9.59 -12.29
CA ILE A 39 7.08 -10.30 -13.58
C ILE A 39 8.28 -9.99 -14.46
N LEU A 40 8.72 -8.73 -14.51
CA LEU A 40 9.90 -8.31 -15.27
C LEU A 40 11.18 -8.95 -14.71
N VAL A 41 11.32 -9.01 -13.39
CA VAL A 41 12.43 -9.73 -12.75
C VAL A 41 12.39 -11.21 -13.14
N ALA A 42 11.24 -11.88 -13.00
CA ALA A 42 11.08 -13.27 -13.39
C ALA A 42 11.44 -13.51 -14.88
N PHE A 43 10.98 -12.63 -15.77
CA PHE A 43 11.32 -12.65 -17.19
C PHE A 43 12.82 -12.55 -17.43
N CYS A 44 13.47 -11.50 -16.92
CA CYS A 44 14.90 -11.25 -17.14
C CYS A 44 15.75 -12.38 -16.54
N THR A 45 15.42 -12.83 -15.33
CA THR A 45 16.12 -13.91 -14.66
C THR A 45 16.02 -15.20 -15.47
N THR A 46 14.81 -15.66 -15.79
CA THR A 46 14.65 -16.93 -16.51
C THR A 46 15.20 -16.87 -17.93
N LEU A 47 15.06 -15.74 -18.62
CA LEU A 47 15.67 -15.52 -19.94
C LEU A 47 17.20 -15.62 -19.90
N PHE A 48 17.84 -15.09 -18.85
CA PHE A 48 19.29 -15.24 -18.64
C PHE A 48 19.68 -16.69 -18.34
N TYR A 49 18.90 -17.40 -17.53
CA TYR A 49 19.18 -18.80 -17.17
C TYR A 49 19.03 -19.78 -18.33
N VAL A 50 18.24 -19.48 -19.38
CA VAL A 50 18.09 -20.35 -20.55
C VAL A 50 19.45 -20.66 -21.23
N PRO A 51 20.18 -19.67 -21.78
CA PRO A 51 21.47 -19.94 -22.43
C PRO A 51 22.52 -20.40 -21.42
N TYR A 52 22.50 -19.88 -20.19
CA TYR A 52 23.44 -20.31 -19.14
C TYR A 52 23.33 -21.81 -18.86
N CYS A 53 22.13 -22.32 -18.56
CA CYS A 53 21.93 -23.73 -18.26
C CYS A 53 22.27 -24.62 -19.46
N TYR A 54 21.99 -24.16 -20.68
CA TYR A 54 22.37 -24.88 -21.89
C TYR A 54 23.89 -25.02 -22.03
N LEU A 55 24.63 -23.91 -21.87
CA LEU A 55 26.09 -23.87 -22.01
C LEU A 55 26.83 -24.66 -20.93
N VAL A 56 26.26 -24.75 -19.73
CA VAL A 56 26.82 -25.51 -18.60
C VAL A 56 26.50 -27.02 -18.69
N GLY A 57 25.71 -27.45 -19.68
CA GLY A 57 25.38 -28.86 -19.89
C GLY A 57 24.17 -29.35 -19.09
N MET A 58 23.24 -28.45 -18.73
CA MET A 58 21.95 -28.74 -18.08
C MET A 58 20.79 -28.45 -19.05
N PRO A 59 20.62 -29.24 -20.13
CA PRO A 59 19.65 -28.96 -21.17
C PRO A 59 18.20 -29.08 -20.69
N LEU A 60 17.90 -29.97 -19.74
CA LEU A 60 16.55 -30.10 -19.21
C LEU A 60 16.16 -28.86 -18.39
N MET A 61 17.06 -28.36 -17.55
CA MET A 61 16.87 -27.10 -16.82
C MET A 61 16.70 -25.91 -17.77
N SER A 62 17.49 -25.84 -18.85
CA SER A 62 17.35 -24.80 -19.87
C SER A 62 15.94 -24.77 -20.48
N LYS A 63 15.39 -25.95 -20.83
CA LYS A 63 14.01 -26.08 -21.32
C LYS A 63 12.99 -25.63 -20.27
N GLY A 64 13.19 -25.99 -19.00
CA GLY A 64 12.35 -25.53 -17.90
C GLY A 64 12.36 -24.02 -17.74
N CYS A 65 13.53 -23.38 -17.82
CA CYS A 65 13.68 -21.93 -17.80
C CYS A 65 13.00 -21.25 -18.99
N ALA A 66 12.94 -21.91 -20.16
CA ALA A 66 12.34 -21.34 -21.37
C ALA A 66 10.81 -21.20 -21.28
N VAL A 67 10.15 -21.87 -20.33
CA VAL A 67 8.69 -21.80 -20.13
C VAL A 67 8.26 -20.45 -19.53
N THR A 68 9.04 -19.88 -18.60
CA THR A 68 8.62 -18.68 -17.86
C THR A 68 8.61 -17.41 -18.72
N PRO A 69 9.59 -17.11 -19.58
CA PRO A 69 9.60 -15.89 -20.39
C PRO A 69 8.32 -15.64 -21.22
N PRO A 70 7.78 -16.59 -22.00
CA PRO A 70 6.54 -16.35 -22.74
C PRO A 70 5.34 -16.14 -21.80
N LEU A 71 5.26 -16.85 -20.67
CA LEU A 71 4.21 -16.65 -19.68
C LEU A 71 4.30 -15.27 -19.02
N SER A 72 5.51 -14.76 -18.78
CA SER A 72 5.74 -13.39 -18.31
C SER A 72 5.28 -12.35 -19.31
N ILE A 73 5.57 -12.53 -20.61
CA ILE A 73 5.07 -11.65 -21.66
C ILE A 73 3.53 -11.65 -21.67
N ILE A 74 2.92 -12.84 -21.65
CA ILE A 74 1.45 -12.98 -21.59
C ILE A 74 0.90 -12.28 -20.35
N GLY A 75 1.50 -12.48 -19.17
CA GLY A 75 1.11 -11.82 -17.93
C GLY A 75 1.17 -10.29 -18.02
N LEU A 76 2.24 -9.74 -18.58
CA LEU A 76 2.36 -8.29 -18.80
C LEU A 76 1.29 -7.76 -19.76
N MET A 77 0.98 -8.50 -20.83
CA MET A 77 -0.08 -8.11 -21.77
C MET A 77 -1.47 -8.19 -21.15
N LEU A 78 -1.75 -9.21 -20.31
CA LEU A 78 -3.00 -9.33 -19.57
C LEU A 78 -3.20 -8.17 -18.59
N ILE A 79 -2.15 -7.72 -17.91
CA ILE A 79 -2.21 -6.53 -17.05
C ILE A 79 -2.47 -5.29 -17.89
N LYS A 80 -1.69 -5.09 -18.95
CA LYS A 80 -1.73 -3.86 -19.74
C LYS A 80 -3.06 -3.66 -20.48
N PHE A 81 -3.58 -4.71 -21.10
CA PHE A 81 -4.71 -4.60 -22.02
C PHE A 81 -6.05 -5.03 -21.41
N LEU A 82 -6.05 -6.00 -20.49
CA LEU A 82 -7.27 -6.57 -19.91
C LEU A 82 -7.46 -6.25 -18.43
N ASP A 83 -6.46 -5.61 -17.81
CA ASP A 83 -6.47 -5.26 -16.39
C ASP A 83 -6.70 -6.48 -15.47
N LYS A 84 -6.19 -7.64 -15.87
CA LYS A 84 -6.35 -8.91 -15.14
C LYS A 84 -5.11 -9.24 -14.31
N ARG A 85 -4.79 -8.40 -13.33
CA ARG A 85 -3.60 -8.56 -12.46
C ARG A 85 -3.49 -9.94 -11.80
N ASN A 86 -4.56 -10.42 -11.19
CA ASN A 86 -4.53 -11.68 -10.44
C ASN A 86 -4.30 -12.87 -11.39
N VAL A 87 -4.96 -12.88 -12.55
CA VAL A 87 -4.80 -13.94 -13.57
C VAL A 87 -3.38 -13.93 -14.13
N ALA A 88 -2.85 -12.76 -14.47
CA ALA A 88 -1.46 -12.60 -14.89
C ALA A 88 -0.48 -13.15 -13.86
N SER A 89 -0.74 -12.86 -12.57
CA SER A 89 0.09 -13.32 -11.47
C SER A 89 0.10 -14.84 -11.35
N ILE A 90 -1.06 -15.48 -11.42
CA ILE A 90 -1.17 -16.95 -11.36
C ILE A 90 -0.44 -17.60 -12.54
N ILE A 91 -0.58 -17.06 -13.75
CA ILE A 91 0.09 -17.58 -14.96
C ILE A 91 1.61 -17.54 -14.80
N VAL A 92 2.16 -16.40 -14.38
CA VAL A 92 3.62 -16.25 -14.20
C VAL A 92 4.13 -17.11 -13.06
N LEU A 93 3.41 -17.17 -11.94
CA LEU A 93 3.79 -18.03 -10.81
C LEU A 93 3.77 -19.51 -11.20
N THR A 94 2.81 -19.93 -12.02
CA THR A 94 2.76 -21.29 -12.57
C THR A 94 3.98 -21.58 -13.45
N GLY A 95 4.39 -20.62 -14.29
CA GLY A 95 5.63 -20.71 -15.07
C GLY A 95 6.86 -20.92 -14.19
N ILE A 96 7.02 -20.09 -13.16
CA ILE A 96 8.13 -20.20 -12.21
C ILE A 96 8.10 -21.55 -11.49
N TRP A 97 6.92 -22.01 -11.06
CA TRP A 97 6.75 -23.31 -10.41
C TRP A 97 7.15 -24.46 -11.33
N ILE A 98 6.77 -24.43 -12.62
CA ILE A 98 7.22 -25.41 -13.62
C ILE A 98 8.73 -25.39 -13.77
N THR A 99 9.33 -24.20 -13.92
CA THR A 99 10.79 -24.05 -14.04
C THR A 99 11.52 -24.66 -12.84
N ILE A 100 11.08 -24.34 -11.62
CA ILE A 100 11.70 -24.84 -10.38
C ILE A 100 11.46 -26.34 -10.22
N SER A 101 10.29 -26.86 -10.59
CA SER A 101 10.00 -28.29 -10.52
C SER A 101 10.91 -29.09 -11.46
N ILE A 102 11.13 -28.60 -12.69
CA ILE A 102 12.08 -29.20 -13.64
C ILE A 102 13.52 -29.10 -13.11
N ALA A 103 13.88 -27.99 -12.46
CA ALA A 103 15.18 -27.83 -11.80
C ALA A 103 15.44 -28.84 -10.68
N PHE A 104 14.36 -29.29 -10.02
CA PHE A 104 14.47 -30.31 -9.00
C PHE A 104 14.80 -31.68 -9.61
N PHE A 105 14.20 -32.02 -10.75
CA PHE A 105 14.46 -33.25 -11.49
C PHE A 105 15.90 -33.40 -11.98
N THR A 106 16.68 -32.32 -12.03
CA THR A 106 18.07 -32.38 -12.50
C THR A 106 19.08 -32.68 -11.38
N GLY A 107 18.78 -32.39 -10.09
CA GLY A 107 19.76 -32.51 -8.99
C GLY A 107 19.26 -32.85 -7.57
N GLY A 108 17.95 -32.86 -7.29
CA GLY A 108 17.37 -33.25 -6.00
C GLY A 108 17.64 -32.36 -4.78
N LEU A 109 17.08 -32.77 -3.62
CA LEU A 109 17.10 -32.01 -2.37
C LEU A 109 18.50 -31.69 -1.82
N GLY A 110 19.47 -32.59 -2.00
CA GLY A 110 20.80 -32.47 -1.40
C GLY A 110 21.86 -31.85 -2.30
N SER A 111 21.60 -31.73 -3.60
CA SER A 111 22.63 -31.40 -4.59
C SER A 111 22.17 -30.40 -5.65
N SER A 112 20.88 -30.05 -5.73
CA SER A 112 20.36 -29.05 -6.67
C SER A 112 20.51 -27.63 -6.10
N PRO A 113 21.43 -26.81 -6.62
CA PRO A 113 21.53 -25.41 -6.21
C PRO A 113 20.22 -24.62 -6.40
N PRO A 114 19.36 -24.95 -7.38
CA PRO A 114 18.04 -24.34 -7.51
C PRO A 114 17.08 -24.45 -6.32
N ILE A 115 17.34 -25.28 -5.31
CA ILE A 115 16.42 -25.47 -4.17
C ILE A 115 16.07 -24.15 -3.45
N VAL A 116 17.00 -23.20 -3.42
CA VAL A 116 16.79 -21.88 -2.81
C VAL A 116 15.61 -21.13 -3.45
N TRP A 117 15.32 -21.39 -4.73
CA TRP A 117 14.23 -20.73 -5.45
C TRP A 117 12.85 -21.18 -4.99
N PHE A 118 12.71 -22.37 -4.38
CA PHE A 118 11.44 -22.79 -3.74
C PHE A 118 11.06 -21.88 -2.56
N PHE A 119 12.02 -21.18 -1.94
CA PHE A 119 11.76 -20.20 -0.87
C PHE A 119 11.51 -18.79 -1.41
N VAL A 120 12.14 -18.41 -2.53
CA VAL A 120 11.91 -17.10 -3.17
C VAL A 120 10.52 -17.05 -3.82
N PHE A 121 10.02 -18.18 -4.29
CA PHE A 121 8.77 -18.28 -5.00
C PHE A 121 7.52 -17.86 -4.17
N PRO A 122 7.31 -18.33 -2.93
CA PRO A 122 6.25 -17.83 -2.07
C PRO A 122 6.34 -16.34 -1.74
N VAL A 123 7.56 -15.78 -1.68
CA VAL A 123 7.77 -14.35 -1.49
C VAL A 123 7.27 -13.57 -2.72
N ALA A 124 7.59 -14.03 -3.93
CA ALA A 124 7.06 -13.44 -5.16
C ALA A 124 5.53 -13.49 -5.19
N ALA A 125 4.92 -14.63 -4.80
CA ALA A 125 3.47 -14.75 -4.71
C ALA A 125 2.84 -13.78 -3.70
N THR A 126 3.50 -13.59 -2.56
CA THR A 126 3.07 -12.64 -1.52
C THR A 126 3.10 -11.20 -2.03
N ILE A 127 4.13 -10.82 -2.78
CA ILE A 127 4.27 -9.48 -3.36
C ILE A 127 3.18 -9.23 -4.42
N MET A 128 2.86 -10.24 -5.23
CA MET A 128 1.93 -10.09 -6.36
C MET A 128 0.45 -10.15 -5.94
N GLN A 129 0.11 -11.01 -4.97
CA GLN A 129 -1.28 -11.31 -4.63
C GLN A 129 -1.59 -11.26 -3.12
N GLY A 130 -0.60 -10.99 -2.27
CA GLY A 130 -0.76 -10.88 -0.82
C GLY A 130 -0.52 -12.18 -0.04
N GLY A 131 -0.60 -12.09 1.29
CA GLY A 131 -0.16 -13.14 2.21
C GLY A 131 -0.90 -14.49 2.07
N LYS A 132 -2.21 -14.48 1.78
CA LYS A 132 -2.98 -15.73 1.61
C LYS A 132 -2.44 -16.58 0.45
N TRP A 133 -2.07 -15.93 -0.65
CA TRP A 133 -1.44 -16.59 -1.78
C TRP A 133 -0.02 -17.03 -1.46
N GLY A 134 0.74 -16.22 -0.72
CA GLY A 134 2.04 -16.63 -0.19
C GLY A 134 1.99 -17.95 0.59
N ILE A 135 1.00 -18.10 1.47
CA ILE A 135 0.79 -19.32 2.25
C ILE A 135 0.44 -20.50 1.33
N PHE A 136 -0.51 -20.32 0.41
CA PHE A 136 -0.89 -21.34 -0.57
C PHE A 136 0.32 -21.85 -1.37
N TRP A 137 1.10 -20.94 -1.94
CA TRP A 137 2.26 -21.29 -2.74
C TRP A 137 3.41 -21.87 -1.89
N THR A 138 3.51 -21.50 -0.61
CA THR A 138 4.42 -22.18 0.34
C THR A 138 4.05 -23.65 0.49
N PHE A 139 2.79 -23.96 0.77
CA PHE A 139 2.35 -25.34 0.90
C PHE A 139 2.49 -26.11 -0.41
N LEU A 140 2.17 -25.48 -1.56
CA LEU A 140 2.36 -26.11 -2.85
C LEU A 140 3.83 -26.41 -3.14
N SER A 141 4.74 -25.47 -2.84
CA SER A 141 6.19 -25.68 -2.94
C SER A 141 6.66 -26.85 -2.08
N LEU A 142 6.27 -26.89 -0.80
CA LEU A 142 6.65 -27.97 0.11
C LEU A 142 6.09 -29.31 -0.37
N PHE A 143 4.82 -29.35 -0.77
CA PHE A 143 4.20 -30.56 -1.29
C PHE A 143 4.88 -31.06 -2.56
N THR A 144 5.22 -30.15 -3.48
CA THR A 144 5.97 -30.49 -4.71
C THR A 144 7.36 -31.02 -4.35
N LEU A 145 8.08 -30.34 -3.47
CA LEU A 145 9.43 -30.69 -3.05
C LEU A 145 9.48 -32.08 -2.40
N PHE A 146 8.64 -32.33 -1.40
CA PHE A 146 8.58 -33.63 -0.73
C PHE A 146 8.00 -34.72 -1.63
N GLY A 147 6.98 -34.39 -2.43
CA GLY A 147 6.38 -35.34 -3.36
C GLY A 147 7.38 -35.83 -4.41
N LEU A 148 8.17 -34.92 -4.98
CA LEU A 148 9.22 -35.28 -5.94
C LEU A 148 10.34 -36.07 -5.28
N GLU A 149 10.74 -35.74 -4.05
CA GLU A 149 11.75 -36.51 -3.32
C GLU A 149 11.29 -37.94 -3.01
N ILE A 150 10.06 -38.10 -2.51
CA ILE A 150 9.46 -39.42 -2.23
C ILE A 150 9.37 -40.24 -3.51
N TRP A 151 8.90 -39.62 -4.60
CA TRP A 151 8.84 -40.27 -5.91
C TRP A 151 10.23 -40.72 -6.39
N ARG A 152 11.25 -39.88 -6.23
CA ARG A 152 12.64 -40.23 -6.58
C ARG A 152 13.13 -41.43 -5.78
N PHE A 153 12.94 -41.39 -4.46
CA PHE A 153 13.38 -42.47 -3.58
C PHE A 153 12.75 -43.82 -3.97
N ASN A 154 11.46 -43.82 -4.31
CA ASN A 154 10.74 -45.03 -4.70
C ASN A 154 11.03 -45.50 -6.13
N SER A 155 11.31 -44.58 -7.06
CA SER A 155 11.58 -44.93 -8.46
C SER A 155 13.03 -45.34 -8.74
N GLY A 156 13.94 -45.08 -7.80
CA GLY A 156 15.38 -45.29 -8.00
C GLY A 156 15.99 -44.31 -9.00
N PHE A 157 15.29 -43.22 -9.34
CA PHE A 157 15.76 -42.23 -10.30
C PHE A 157 17.01 -41.50 -9.77
N THR A 158 18.09 -41.53 -10.53
CA THR A 158 19.35 -40.85 -10.20
C THR A 158 19.54 -39.61 -11.06
N PHE A 159 19.98 -38.53 -10.43
CA PHE A 159 20.31 -37.27 -11.12
C PHE A 159 21.59 -37.41 -11.92
N SER A 160 21.50 -37.24 -13.24
CA SER A 160 22.65 -37.41 -14.15
C SER A 160 23.30 -36.10 -14.62
N GLU A 161 22.68 -34.94 -14.37
CA GLU A 161 23.13 -33.66 -14.97
C GLU A 161 24.13 -32.88 -14.09
N PHE A 162 24.23 -33.16 -12.79
CA PHE A 162 25.15 -32.45 -11.89
C PHE A 162 26.46 -33.21 -11.68
N THR A 163 27.50 -32.80 -12.39
CA THR A 163 28.89 -33.12 -12.01
C THR A 163 29.36 -32.19 -10.88
N PRO A 164 30.41 -32.55 -10.11
CA PRO A 164 30.97 -31.66 -9.08
C PRO A 164 31.33 -30.27 -9.59
N LEU A 165 31.82 -30.18 -10.82
CA LEU A 165 32.16 -28.92 -11.47
C LEU A 165 30.90 -28.08 -11.80
N VAL A 166 29.86 -28.71 -12.35
CA VAL A 166 28.57 -28.05 -12.65
C VAL A 166 27.90 -27.56 -11.36
N MET A 167 27.95 -28.35 -10.28
CA MET A 167 27.47 -27.93 -8.97
C MET A 167 28.20 -26.68 -8.46
N PHE A 168 29.53 -26.64 -8.57
CA PHE A 168 30.32 -25.48 -8.16
C PHE A 168 29.92 -24.21 -8.92
N TYR A 169 29.86 -24.27 -10.25
CA TYR A 169 29.47 -23.09 -11.05
C TYR A 169 28.04 -22.66 -10.80
N THR A 170 27.10 -23.60 -10.66
CA THR A 170 25.70 -23.28 -10.40
C THR A 170 25.52 -22.68 -9.01
N ASN A 171 26.25 -23.17 -8.00
CA ASN A 171 26.27 -22.55 -6.67
C ASN A 171 26.86 -21.14 -6.70
N LEU A 172 27.98 -20.94 -7.41
CA LEU A 172 28.59 -19.61 -7.54
C LEU A 172 27.63 -18.61 -8.19
N VAL A 173 26.94 -19.03 -9.25
CA VAL A 173 25.94 -18.22 -9.94
C VAL A 173 24.72 -17.95 -9.06
N ASN A 174 24.22 -18.94 -8.32
CA ASN A 174 23.10 -18.74 -7.39
C ASN A 174 23.48 -17.82 -6.23
N VAL A 175 24.69 -17.94 -5.66
CA VAL A 175 25.16 -17.03 -4.61
C VAL A 175 25.31 -15.62 -5.15
N SER A 176 25.82 -15.44 -6.36
CA SER A 176 26.02 -14.11 -6.95
C SER A 176 24.72 -13.47 -7.42
N ILE A 177 24.05 -14.11 -8.39
CA ILE A 177 22.83 -13.61 -9.04
C ILE A 177 21.62 -13.76 -8.11
N GLY A 178 21.52 -14.87 -7.39
CA GLY A 178 20.41 -15.11 -6.48
C GLY A 178 20.40 -14.13 -5.31
N SER A 179 21.56 -13.85 -4.70
CA SER A 179 21.64 -12.82 -3.66
C SER A 179 21.30 -11.44 -4.21
N PHE A 180 21.75 -11.10 -5.43
CA PHE A 180 21.39 -9.84 -6.06
C PHE A 180 19.87 -9.70 -6.28
N ILE A 181 19.22 -10.75 -6.77
CA ILE A 181 17.75 -10.79 -6.96
C ILE A 181 17.04 -10.66 -5.61
N LEU A 182 17.50 -11.38 -4.58
CA LEU A 182 16.90 -11.36 -3.25
C LEU A 182 17.04 -9.97 -2.61
N VAL A 183 18.21 -9.34 -2.72
CA VAL A 183 18.44 -7.95 -2.32
C VAL A 183 17.53 -6.99 -3.09
N MET A 184 17.33 -7.18 -4.40
CA MET A 184 16.39 -6.36 -5.16
C MET A 184 14.95 -6.51 -4.66
N PHE A 185 14.48 -7.73 -4.40
CA PHE A 185 13.13 -7.98 -3.87
C PHE A 185 12.96 -7.35 -2.48
N VAL A 186 13.91 -7.57 -1.58
CA VAL A 186 13.88 -7.02 -0.21
C VAL A 186 13.95 -5.50 -0.26
N SER A 187 14.86 -4.93 -1.05
CA SER A 187 14.99 -3.47 -1.19
C SER A 187 13.71 -2.86 -1.74
N TYR A 188 13.11 -3.47 -2.76
CA TYR A 188 11.84 -3.02 -3.33
C TYR A 188 10.71 -3.07 -2.29
N ALA A 189 10.57 -4.20 -1.58
CA ALA A 189 9.57 -4.35 -0.53
C ALA A 189 9.74 -3.32 0.61
N LEU A 190 10.98 -3.08 1.04
CA LEU A 190 11.30 -2.09 2.07
C LEU A 190 10.97 -0.66 1.60
N ILE A 191 11.34 -0.30 0.36
CA ILE A 191 11.02 1.01 -0.23
C ILE A 191 9.51 1.21 -0.32
N THR A 192 8.77 0.21 -0.77
CA THR A 192 7.29 0.29 -0.87
C THR A 192 6.67 0.47 0.51
N LYS A 193 7.13 -0.28 1.52
CA LYS A 193 6.69 -0.12 2.91
C LYS A 193 7.01 1.28 3.47
N GLN A 194 8.22 1.79 3.23
CA GLN A 194 8.62 3.13 3.68
C GLN A 194 7.77 4.23 3.04
N ASN A 195 7.48 4.10 1.74
CA ASN A 195 6.61 5.06 1.04
C ASN A 195 5.19 5.04 1.62
N ALA A 196 4.62 3.86 1.87
CA ALA A 196 3.30 3.73 2.49
C ALA A 196 3.26 4.38 3.88
N LEU A 197 4.27 4.13 4.72
CA LEU A 197 4.37 4.75 6.05
C LEU A 197 4.52 6.27 5.98
N MET A 198 5.25 6.79 4.99
CA MET A 198 5.39 8.23 4.79
C MET A 198 4.07 8.88 4.39
N THR A 199 3.29 8.25 3.51
CA THR A 199 1.95 8.73 3.14
C THR A 199 1.01 8.79 4.33
N VAL A 200 0.99 7.74 5.17
CA VAL A 200 0.18 7.73 6.40
C VAL A 200 0.60 8.85 7.36
N LYS A 201 1.91 9.07 7.55
CA LYS A 201 2.42 10.17 8.39
C LYS A 201 2.03 11.54 7.86
N LEU A 202 2.04 11.73 6.54
CA LEU A 202 1.61 12.99 5.92
C LEU A 202 0.12 13.24 6.17
N GLN A 203 -0.73 12.24 5.94
CA GLN A 203 -2.16 12.33 6.23
C GLN A 203 -2.44 12.61 7.70
N GLU A 204 -1.72 11.96 8.63
CA GLU A 204 -1.84 12.24 10.06
C GLU A 204 -1.42 13.69 10.39
N SER A 205 -0.38 14.20 9.74
CA SER A 205 0.08 15.58 9.94
C SER A 205 -0.92 16.62 9.41
N GLU A 206 -1.60 16.32 8.30
CA GLU A 206 -2.66 17.16 7.73
C GLU A 206 -3.87 17.17 8.65
N LEU A 207 -4.31 16.00 9.11
CA LEU A 207 -5.41 15.86 10.06
C LEU A 207 -5.14 16.61 11.38
N ARG A 208 -3.91 16.52 11.90
CA ARG A 208 -3.49 17.28 13.09
C ARG A 208 -3.54 18.79 12.85
N ARG A 209 -3.10 19.27 11.68
CA ARG A 209 -3.15 20.70 11.32
C ARG A 209 -4.58 21.20 11.20
N GLU A 210 -5.49 20.41 10.62
CA GLU A 210 -6.91 20.74 10.55
C GLU A 210 -7.53 20.80 11.95
N LYS A 211 -7.21 19.83 12.81
CA LYS A 211 -7.64 19.84 14.21
C LYS A 211 -7.14 21.07 14.98
N ASP A 212 -5.86 21.41 14.85
CA ASP A 212 -5.27 22.59 15.50
C ASP A 212 -5.91 23.89 15.00
N ARG A 213 -6.21 23.98 13.69
CA ARG A 213 -6.94 25.12 13.11
C ARG A 213 -8.35 25.20 13.67
N GLY A 214 -9.06 24.09 13.74
CA GLY A 214 -10.39 24.00 14.34
C GLY A 214 -10.37 24.43 15.81
N GLN A 215 -9.42 23.94 16.61
CA GLN A 215 -9.27 24.32 18.02
C GLN A 215 -8.95 25.80 18.20
N LYS A 216 -8.07 26.37 17.37
CA LYS A 216 -7.77 27.81 17.41
C LYS A 216 -9.00 28.65 17.07
N LEU A 217 -9.72 28.28 16.03
CA LEU A 217 -10.95 28.95 15.63
C LEU A 217 -11.99 28.90 16.76
N LEU A 218 -12.18 27.73 17.35
CA LEU A 218 -13.08 27.51 18.48
C LEU A 218 -12.68 28.36 19.70
N THR A 219 -11.39 28.44 19.99
CA THR A 219 -10.86 29.28 21.09
C THR A 219 -11.16 30.76 20.85
N ILE A 220 -10.98 31.25 19.61
CA ILE A 220 -11.30 32.63 19.22
C ILE A 220 -12.82 32.87 19.35
N LEU A 221 -13.65 31.96 18.83
CA LEU A 221 -15.11 32.07 18.91
C LEU A 221 -15.60 32.11 20.36
N PHE A 222 -15.11 31.22 21.23
CA PHE A 222 -15.49 31.20 22.65
C PHE A 222 -15.00 32.43 23.41
N HIS A 223 -13.82 32.96 23.08
CA HIS A 223 -13.33 34.21 23.64
C HIS A 223 -14.27 35.38 23.29
N ASP A 224 -14.68 35.49 22.02
CA ASP A 224 -15.54 36.58 21.55
C ASP A 224 -16.98 36.44 22.07
N LEU A 225 -17.51 35.21 22.13
CA LEU A 225 -18.78 34.90 22.77
C LEU A 225 -18.78 35.26 24.26
N GLY A 226 -17.73 34.85 25.00
CA GLY A 226 -17.61 35.15 26.42
C GLY A 226 -17.54 36.64 26.70
N ARG A 227 -16.84 37.40 25.85
CA ARG A 227 -16.79 38.87 25.93
C ARG A 227 -18.16 39.49 25.69
N ASN A 228 -18.86 39.10 24.63
CA ASN A 228 -20.18 39.66 24.31
C ASN A 228 -21.24 39.26 25.34
N ALA A 229 -21.22 38.03 25.85
CA ALA A 229 -22.10 37.58 26.92
C ALA A 229 -21.86 38.34 28.23
N SER A 230 -20.59 38.62 28.58
CA SER A 230 -20.25 39.43 29.75
C SER A 230 -20.77 40.87 29.63
N LEU A 231 -20.65 41.47 28.44
CA LEU A 231 -21.21 42.80 28.16
C LEU A 231 -22.73 42.81 28.27
N LEU A 232 -23.40 41.80 27.68
CA LEU A 232 -24.84 41.63 27.77
C LEU A 232 -25.29 41.54 29.23
N SER A 233 -24.67 40.66 30.03
CA SER A 233 -24.96 40.51 31.46
C SER A 233 -24.78 41.84 32.23
N GLY A 234 -23.73 42.61 31.94
CA GLY A 234 -23.51 43.92 32.56
C GLY A 234 -24.62 44.93 32.23
N TYR A 235 -25.09 44.97 30.98
CA TYR A 235 -26.25 45.79 30.61
C TYR A 235 -27.54 45.33 31.29
N LEU A 236 -27.74 44.01 31.41
CA LEU A 236 -28.90 43.44 32.10
C LEU A 236 -28.90 43.77 33.60
N GLU A 237 -27.76 43.68 34.30
CA GLU A 237 -27.66 44.06 35.72
C GLU A 237 -27.95 45.55 35.96
N LEU A 238 -27.46 46.42 35.07
CA LEU A 238 -27.75 47.85 35.12
C LEU A 238 -29.25 48.13 34.91
N SER A 239 -29.91 47.32 34.07
CA SER A 239 -31.35 47.45 33.80
C SER A 239 -32.26 46.92 34.90
N GLY A 240 -31.84 45.92 35.68
CA GLY A 240 -32.66 45.38 36.77
C GLY A 240 -32.97 46.39 37.87
N LYS A 241 -32.31 47.56 37.89
CA LYS A 241 -32.48 48.61 38.91
C LYS A 241 -33.39 49.77 38.47
N LYS A 242 -33.73 49.93 37.17
CA LYS A 242 -34.65 50.96 36.60
C LYS A 242 -35.14 50.51 35.22
N ALA A 243 -36.39 50.82 34.85
CA ALA A 243 -36.91 50.56 33.51
C ALA A 243 -35.90 51.01 32.42
N LEU A 244 -35.52 50.09 31.53
CA LEU A 244 -34.51 50.33 30.51
C LEU A 244 -34.86 51.58 29.70
N ASP A 245 -33.90 52.49 29.60
CA ASP A 245 -33.97 53.53 28.58
C ASP A 245 -33.95 52.85 27.19
N PRO A 246 -34.69 53.38 26.20
CA PRO A 246 -34.78 52.81 24.85
C PRO A 246 -33.41 52.51 24.21
N LEU A 247 -32.41 53.35 24.46
CA LEU A 247 -31.05 53.25 23.93
C LEU A 247 -30.28 52.05 24.51
N SER A 248 -30.56 51.70 25.76
CA SER A 248 -29.98 50.53 26.43
C SER A 248 -30.62 49.22 25.95
N LYS A 249 -31.94 49.23 25.65
CA LYS A 249 -32.62 48.10 25.00
C LYS A 249 -32.06 47.81 23.60
N GLU A 250 -31.82 48.85 22.80
CA GLU A 250 -31.24 48.70 21.46
C GLU A 250 -29.82 48.08 21.50
N LYS A 251 -29.01 48.45 22.50
CA LYS A 251 -27.68 47.86 22.71
C LYS A 251 -27.72 46.39 23.09
N VAL A 252 -28.63 46.01 23.99
CA VAL A 252 -28.86 44.60 24.38
C VAL A 252 -29.30 43.77 23.17
N TYR A 253 -30.24 44.30 22.36
CA TYR A 253 -30.71 43.64 21.15
C TYR A 253 -29.57 43.44 20.13
N ARG A 254 -28.77 44.48 19.85
CA ARG A 254 -27.61 44.35 18.93
C ARG A 254 -26.58 43.33 19.40
N LEU A 255 -26.23 43.34 20.69
CA LEU A 255 -25.28 42.37 21.26
C LEU A 255 -25.80 40.94 21.17
N SER A 256 -27.10 40.74 21.38
CA SER A 256 -27.72 39.44 21.26
C SER A 256 -27.74 38.95 19.80
N GLU A 257 -28.04 39.83 18.84
CA GLU A 257 -27.93 39.54 17.40
C GLU A 257 -26.48 39.22 16.98
N GLU A 258 -25.49 39.94 17.51
CA GLU A 258 -24.07 39.63 17.27
C GLU A 258 -23.68 38.26 17.82
N ILE A 259 -24.11 37.92 19.03
CA ILE A 259 -23.91 36.57 19.62
C ILE A 259 -24.58 35.51 18.75
N LYS A 260 -25.81 35.75 18.30
CA LYS A 260 -26.58 34.82 17.46
C LYS A 260 -25.91 34.62 16.09
N SER A 261 -25.40 35.70 15.48
CA SER A 261 -24.62 35.67 14.23
C SER A 261 -23.32 34.86 14.39
N ILE A 262 -22.58 35.06 15.49
CA ILE A 262 -21.36 34.30 15.80
C ILE A 262 -21.68 32.81 15.99
N LEU A 263 -22.75 32.47 16.72
CA LEU A 263 -23.22 31.09 16.92
C LEU A 263 -23.65 30.43 15.61
N GLN A 264 -24.35 31.17 14.73
CA GLN A 264 -24.77 30.70 13.42
C GLN A 264 -23.56 30.39 12.54
N GLY A 265 -22.58 31.32 12.49
CA GLY A 265 -21.33 31.11 11.77
C GLY A 265 -20.52 29.92 12.29
N ALA A 266 -20.50 29.71 13.61
CA ALA A 266 -19.86 28.56 14.25
C ALA A 266 -20.54 27.21 13.94
N LYS A 267 -21.85 27.22 13.66
CA LYS A 267 -22.64 26.05 13.28
C LYS A 267 -22.44 25.67 11.80
N ASP A 268 -22.23 26.66 10.93
CA ASP A 268 -21.94 26.48 9.50
C ASP A 268 -20.50 26.03 9.24
N LEU A 269 -19.59 26.34 10.16
CA LEU A 269 -18.30 25.66 10.26
C LEU A 269 -18.58 24.21 10.65
N ASP A 270 -18.41 23.30 9.70
CA ASP A 270 -18.68 21.86 9.77
C ASP A 270 -17.82 21.14 10.85
N ILE A 271 -18.03 21.52 12.10
CA ILE A 271 -17.43 20.88 13.27
C ILE A 271 -18.20 19.57 13.45
N ASN A 272 -17.66 18.51 12.85
CA ASN A 272 -18.17 17.14 12.92
C ASN A 272 -18.26 16.57 14.37
N GLU A 273 -17.86 17.33 15.40
CA GLU A 273 -18.11 16.98 16.79
C GLU A 273 -19.56 17.31 17.17
N ILE A 274 -20.42 16.28 17.08
CA ILE A 274 -21.84 16.28 17.46
C ILE A 274 -22.10 16.92 18.85
N SER A 275 -21.14 16.86 19.78
CA SER A 275 -21.27 17.47 21.10
C SER A 275 -21.29 19.01 21.05
N ILE A 276 -20.46 19.61 20.21
CA ILE A 276 -20.31 21.08 20.11
C ILE A 276 -21.54 21.68 19.42
N GLN A 277 -22.05 21.03 18.38
CA GLN A 277 -23.30 21.47 17.73
C GLN A 277 -24.48 21.45 18.71
N LYS A 278 -24.59 20.44 19.58
CA LYS A 278 -25.67 20.38 20.58
C LYS A 278 -25.57 21.51 21.59
N GLU A 279 -24.38 21.82 22.09
CA GLU A 279 -24.17 22.92 23.03
C GLU A 279 -24.46 24.29 22.39
N LEU A 280 -24.02 24.53 21.15
CA LEU A 280 -24.31 25.76 20.41
C LEU A 280 -25.82 25.98 20.18
N VAL A 281 -26.55 24.91 19.83
CA VAL A 281 -28.01 24.96 19.67
C VAL A 281 -28.71 25.24 21.00
N LEU A 282 -28.25 24.63 22.10
CA LEU A 282 -28.81 24.87 23.43
C LEU A 282 -28.60 26.32 23.86
N PHE A 283 -27.42 26.86 23.60
CA PHE A 283 -27.06 28.24 23.96
C PHE A 283 -27.87 29.27 23.16
N SER A 284 -28.08 29.03 21.85
CA SER A 284 -28.99 29.82 21.01
C SER A 284 -30.41 29.85 21.56
N TYR A 285 -30.94 28.70 22.00
CA TYR A 285 -32.28 28.62 22.58
C TYR A 285 -32.41 29.43 23.86
N VAL A 286 -31.41 29.35 24.75
CA VAL A 286 -31.40 30.12 26.01
C VAL A 286 -31.34 31.63 25.73
N LEU A 287 -30.60 32.04 24.71
CA LEU A 287 -30.48 33.45 24.32
C LEU A 287 -31.81 34.01 23.80
N ASP A 288 -32.52 33.26 22.95
CA ASP A 288 -33.84 33.65 22.42
C ASP A 288 -34.87 33.76 23.55
N LEU A 289 -34.87 32.80 24.47
CA LEU A 289 -35.76 32.81 25.63
C LEU A 289 -35.48 34.00 26.56
N ALA A 290 -34.21 34.37 26.73
CA ALA A 290 -33.85 35.53 27.54
C ALA A 290 -34.33 36.85 26.90
N LEU A 291 -34.26 36.97 25.57
CA LEU A 291 -34.73 38.16 24.85
C LEU A 291 -36.25 38.34 24.93
N ASP A 292 -37.04 37.27 24.87
CA ASP A 292 -38.51 37.34 24.93
C ASP A 292 -39.03 37.86 26.28
N PHE A 293 -38.21 37.80 27.34
CA PHE A 293 -38.55 38.31 28.67
C PHE A 293 -38.28 39.82 28.86
N PHE A 294 -37.65 40.51 27.90
CA PHE A 294 -37.29 41.94 27.98
C PHE A 294 -38.14 42.86 27.10
#